data_AF-A0A7K7TZC4-F1
#
_entry.id   AF-A0A7K7TZC4-F1
#
_cell.length_a   1.000
_cell.length_b   1.000
_cell.length_c   1.000
_cell.angle_alpha   90.00
_cell.angle_beta   90.00
_cell.angle_gamma   90.00
#
_symmetry.space_group_name_H-M   'P 1'
#
loop_
_entity.id
_entity.type
_entity.pdbx_description
1 polymer ?
#
loop_
_entity_poly.entity_id
_entity_poly.type
_entity_poly.pdbx_seq_one_letter_code
_entity_poly.pdbx_strand_id
1 'polypeptide(L)'
;KYTKFSISYYWINSLGQKTSIYHRSENVDIPSGKENETATISYNHRIMPLQTTSSTGTYYCDVKWNDIQIMGKGVFVLARGTGYVETSYGWEVLVTLTALLAVLSITATALLLWKRKAMSCPQQVLCPRRNQVNILRQKVETQPPSASTPPSPPVYD
;
A
#
# COMPACT_ATOMS: atom_id res chain seq x y z
N LYS A 1 -48.25 -8.09 -5.17
CA LYS A 1 -47.88 -6.64 -5.25
C LYS A 1 -46.43 -6.41 -5.73
N TYR A 2 -45.51 -7.33 -5.46
CA TYR A 2 -44.08 -7.21 -5.80
C TYR A 2 -43.65 -8.00 -7.04
N THR A 3 -44.58 -8.66 -7.72
CA THR A 3 -44.30 -9.50 -8.89
C THR A 3 -43.95 -8.68 -10.12
N LYS A 4 -44.50 -7.47 -10.25
CA LYS A 4 -44.24 -6.52 -11.34
C LYS A 4 -43.45 -5.34 -10.82
N PHE A 5 -42.27 -5.13 -11.38
CA PHE A 5 -41.38 -4.03 -11.00
C PHE A 5 -40.49 -3.63 -12.18
N SER A 6 -39.90 -2.44 -12.10
CA SER A 6 -38.86 -2.01 -13.03
C SER A 6 -37.55 -1.77 -12.32
N ILE A 7 -36.46 -2.00 -13.04
CA ILE A 7 -35.10 -1.71 -12.61
C ILE A 7 -34.53 -0.68 -13.55
N SER A 8 -34.02 0.43 -13.02
CA SER A 8 -33.30 1.43 -13.81
C SER A 8 -31.86 1.58 -13.33
N TYR A 9 -30.97 1.66 -14.31
CA TYR A 9 -29.56 1.93 -14.12
C TYR A 9 -29.26 3.31 -14.68
N TYR A 10 -28.61 4.14 -13.89
CA TYR A 10 -28.20 5.48 -14.30
C TYR A 10 -26.94 5.87 -13.55
N TRP A 11 -26.28 6.92 -14.00
CA TRP A 11 -25.18 7.52 -13.26
C TRP A 11 -25.37 9.02 -13.11
N ILE A 12 -24.77 9.59 -12.08
CA ILE A 12 -24.79 11.02 -11.79
C ILE A 12 -23.35 11.52 -11.82
N ASN A 13 -23.09 12.53 -12.65
CA ASN A 13 -21.76 13.14 -12.79
C ASN A 13 -21.46 14.14 -11.66
N SER A 14 -20.25 14.67 -11.63
CA SER A 14 -19.84 15.69 -10.64
C SER A 14 -20.64 17.00 -10.72
N LEU A 15 -21.31 17.26 -11.84
CA LEU A 15 -22.22 18.40 -12.05
C LEU A 15 -23.66 18.08 -11.60
N GLY A 16 -23.92 16.88 -11.06
CA GLY A 16 -25.25 16.45 -10.67
C GLY A 16 -26.17 16.02 -11.84
N GLN A 17 -25.65 15.96 -13.07
CA GLN A 17 -26.44 15.54 -14.22
C GLN A 17 -26.65 14.03 -14.18
N LYS A 18 -27.91 13.62 -14.26
CA LYS A 18 -28.33 12.21 -14.32
C LYS A 18 -28.39 11.75 -15.78
N THR A 19 -27.68 10.67 -16.08
CA THR A 19 -27.71 10.02 -17.40
C THR A 19 -28.25 8.61 -17.25
N SER A 20 -29.34 8.31 -17.98
CA SER A 20 -29.92 6.97 -18.04
C SER A 20 -28.99 6.03 -18.81
N ILE A 21 -28.81 4.82 -18.28
CA ILE A 21 -28.01 3.76 -18.91
C ILE A 21 -28.93 2.72 -19.50
N TYR A 22 -29.80 2.15 -18.65
CA TYR A 22 -30.65 1.04 -19.03
C TYR A 22 -31.88 0.98 -18.14
N HIS A 23 -32.99 0.51 -18.70
CA HIS A 23 -34.24 0.29 -17.98
C HIS A 23 -34.84 -1.04 -18.43
N ARG A 24 -35.27 -1.85 -17.47
CA ARG A 24 -35.98 -3.11 -17.72
C ARG A 24 -37.19 -3.24 -16.81
N SER A 25 -38.22 -3.91 -17.31
CA SER A 25 -39.41 -4.28 -16.53
C SER A 25 -39.42 -5.78 -16.33
N GLU A 26 -39.69 -6.21 -15.11
CA GLU A 26 -39.76 -7.61 -14.71
C GLU A 26 -41.17 -7.98 -14.28
N ASN A 27 -41.53 -9.22 -14.57
CA ASN A 27 -42.71 -9.87 -14.03
C ASN A 27 -42.33 -11.28 -13.57
N VAL A 28 -42.46 -11.54 -12.27
CA VAL A 28 -42.05 -12.79 -11.63
C VAL A 28 -43.28 -13.56 -11.18
N ASP A 29 -43.34 -14.84 -11.55
CA ASP A 29 -44.38 -15.75 -11.08
C ASP A 29 -44.05 -16.27 -9.68
N ILE A 30 -45.05 -16.30 -8.80
CA ILE A 30 -44.92 -16.86 -7.46
C ILE A 30 -45.37 -18.32 -7.52
N PRO A 31 -44.50 -19.30 -7.17
CA PRO A 31 -44.90 -20.70 -7.07
C PRO A 31 -46.01 -20.87 -6.04
N SER A 32 -46.98 -21.74 -6.32
CA SER A 32 -48.07 -22.00 -5.39
C SER A 32 -47.55 -22.54 -4.06
N GLY A 33 -48.02 -21.96 -2.95
CA GLY A 33 -47.59 -22.30 -1.58
C GLY A 33 -46.34 -21.55 -1.11
N LYS A 34 -45.79 -20.64 -1.92
CA LYS A 34 -44.61 -19.82 -1.62
C LYS A 34 -44.93 -18.32 -1.46
N GLU A 35 -46.20 -17.96 -1.40
CA GLU A 35 -46.66 -16.56 -1.40
C GLU A 35 -46.21 -15.76 -0.18
N ASN A 36 -45.98 -16.45 0.95
CA ASN A 36 -45.57 -15.83 2.22
C ASN A 36 -44.06 -15.94 2.49
N GLU A 37 -43.28 -16.45 1.54
CA GLU A 37 -41.84 -16.58 1.67
C GLU A 37 -41.11 -15.40 1.01
N THR A 38 -39.92 -15.10 1.54
CA THR A 38 -39.03 -14.10 0.92
C THR A 38 -38.11 -14.78 -0.08
N ALA A 39 -38.11 -14.29 -1.32
CA ALA A 39 -37.21 -14.74 -2.37
C ALA A 39 -36.13 -13.68 -2.65
N THR A 40 -34.92 -14.15 -2.97
CA THR A 40 -33.83 -13.29 -3.47
C THR A 40 -33.52 -13.69 -4.90
N ILE A 41 -33.68 -12.75 -5.84
CA ILE A 41 -33.41 -12.97 -7.27
C ILE A 41 -32.34 -11.97 -7.71
N SER A 42 -31.34 -12.44 -8.43
CA SER A 42 -30.25 -11.61 -8.93
C SER A 42 -30.52 -11.14 -10.36
N TYR A 43 -30.45 -9.82 -10.58
CA TYR A 43 -30.59 -9.20 -11.89
C TYR A 43 -29.25 -8.56 -12.29
N ASN A 44 -28.56 -9.21 -13.22
CA ASN A 44 -27.27 -8.74 -13.71
C ASN A 44 -27.47 -7.82 -14.92
N HIS A 45 -26.77 -6.69 -14.92
CA HIS A 45 -26.66 -5.81 -16.08
C HIS A 45 -25.18 -5.46 -16.31
N ARG A 46 -24.69 -5.71 -17.52
CA ARG A 46 -23.33 -5.36 -17.91
C ARG A 46 -23.37 -4.01 -18.63
N ILE A 47 -22.74 -3.02 -18.02
CA ILE A 47 -22.53 -1.72 -18.65
C ILE A 47 -21.36 -1.86 -19.62
N MET A 48 -21.61 -1.67 -20.91
CA MET A 48 -20.53 -1.56 -21.89
C MET A 48 -19.76 -0.26 -21.66
N PRO A 49 -18.42 -0.24 -21.82
CA PRO A 49 -17.66 1.00 -21.75
C PRO A 49 -18.22 1.99 -22.75
N LEU A 50 -18.92 3.00 -22.24
CA LEU A 50 -19.23 4.18 -23.01
C LEU A 50 -17.88 4.75 -23.44
N GLN A 51 -17.68 4.92 -24.75
CA GLN A 51 -16.39 5.26 -25.37
C GLN A 51 -15.82 6.63 -24.93
N THR A 52 -16.45 7.29 -23.97
CA THR A 52 -16.19 8.66 -23.57
C THR A 52 -15.89 8.75 -22.07
N THR A 53 -14.89 9.57 -21.73
CA THR A 53 -14.51 9.97 -20.37
C THR A 53 -15.64 10.64 -19.60
N SER A 54 -16.70 11.05 -20.31
CA SER A 54 -17.91 11.62 -19.72
C SER A 54 -18.55 10.71 -18.68
N SER A 55 -18.33 9.40 -18.73
CA SER A 55 -18.98 8.40 -17.86
C SER A 55 -18.41 8.32 -16.44
N THR A 56 -17.67 9.33 -15.99
CA THR A 56 -17.17 9.40 -14.61
C THR A 56 -18.26 9.91 -13.68
N GLY A 57 -18.61 9.12 -12.67
CA GLY A 57 -19.58 9.53 -11.67
C GLY A 57 -20.04 8.38 -10.79
N THR A 58 -21.12 8.59 -10.04
CA THR A 58 -21.71 7.55 -9.20
C THR A 58 -22.85 6.86 -9.93
N TYR A 59 -22.70 5.56 -10.10
CA TYR A 59 -23.65 4.68 -10.75
C TYR A 59 -24.64 4.16 -9.72
N TYR A 60 -25.92 4.21 -10.05
CA TYR A 60 -27.02 3.77 -9.20
C TYR A 60 -27.85 2.73 -9.91
N CYS A 61 -28.47 1.87 -9.10
CA CYS A 61 -29.55 1.00 -9.48
C CYS A 61 -30.75 1.41 -8.62
N ASP A 62 -31.88 1.71 -9.24
CA ASP A 62 -33.15 1.87 -8.53
C ASP A 62 -34.16 0.82 -8.97
N VAL A 63 -35.03 0.43 -8.05
CA VAL A 63 -36.11 -0.51 -8.30
C VAL A 63 -37.41 0.17 -7.94
N LYS A 64 -38.38 0.14 -8.86
CA LYS A 64 -39.71 0.73 -8.67
C LYS A 64 -40.79 -0.33 -8.82
N TRP A 65 -41.73 -0.37 -7.89
CA TRP A 65 -42.93 -1.20 -7.98
C TRP A 65 -44.11 -0.47 -7.34
N ASN A 66 -45.18 -0.30 -8.11
CA ASN A 66 -46.29 0.58 -7.73
C ASN A 66 -45.74 1.98 -7.36
N ASP A 67 -46.08 2.49 -6.17
CA ASP A 67 -45.65 3.79 -5.66
C ASP A 67 -44.36 3.73 -4.82
N ILE A 68 -43.74 2.54 -4.69
CA ILE A 68 -42.51 2.37 -3.93
C ILE A 68 -41.32 2.42 -4.89
N GLN A 69 -40.31 3.22 -4.53
CA GLN A 69 -39.04 3.30 -5.22
C GLN A 69 -37.91 3.19 -4.20
N ILE A 70 -36.98 2.27 -4.44
CA ILE A 70 -35.79 2.10 -3.60
C ILE A 70 -34.56 2.28 -4.47
N MET A 71 -33.64 3.15 -4.02
CA MET A 71 -32.35 3.39 -4.66
C MET A 71 -31.26 2.64 -3.90
N GLY A 72 -30.39 1.95 -4.63
CA GLY A 72 -29.20 1.32 -4.07
C GLY A 72 -28.16 2.36 -3.60
N LYS A 73 -27.16 1.90 -2.84
CA LYS A 73 -26.09 2.76 -2.29
C LYS A 73 -25.24 3.46 -3.37
N GLY A 74 -25.22 2.88 -4.56
CA GLY A 74 -24.42 3.35 -5.69
C GLY A 74 -22.95 2.96 -5.59
N VAL A 75 -22.23 3.12 -6.70
CA VAL A 75 -20.80 2.84 -6.83
C VAL A 75 -20.16 3.96 -7.64
N PHE A 76 -19.10 4.57 -7.10
CA PHE A 76 -18.34 5.56 -7.86
C PHE A 76 -17.43 4.86 -8.87
N VAL A 77 -17.49 5.30 -10.12
CA VAL A 77 -16.67 4.79 -11.22
C VAL A 77 -15.91 5.95 -11.84
N LEU A 78 -14.59 5.80 -11.91
CA LEU A 78 -13.69 6.74 -12.57
C LEU A 78 -13.37 6.24 -13.98
N ALA A 79 -14.03 6.84 -14.98
CA ALA A 79 -13.83 6.49 -16.38
C ALA A 79 -12.62 7.24 -16.96
N ARG A 80 -11.55 6.51 -17.28
CA ARG A 80 -10.34 7.05 -17.93
C ARG A 80 -10.29 6.61 -19.38
N GLY A 81 -10.02 7.54 -20.31
CA GLY A 81 -9.90 7.23 -21.73
C GLY A 81 -8.73 6.31 -22.07
N THR A 82 -7.68 6.31 -21.23
CA THR A 82 -6.49 5.48 -21.37
C THR A 82 -6.57 4.16 -20.60
N GLY A 83 -7.69 3.87 -19.93
CA GLY A 83 -7.84 2.70 -19.06
C GLY A 83 -7.20 2.88 -17.68
N TYR A 84 -7.21 1.79 -16.90
CA TYR A 84 -6.50 1.73 -15.61
C TYR A 84 -5.05 1.32 -15.84
N VAL A 85 -4.11 2.18 -15.43
CA VAL A 85 -2.69 1.83 -15.37
C VAL A 85 -2.37 1.60 -13.90
N GLU A 86 -2.05 0.36 -13.55
CA GLU A 86 -1.59 0.02 -12.21
C GLU A 86 -0.23 0.70 -11.97
N THR A 87 -0.15 1.56 -10.97
CA THR A 87 1.03 2.40 -10.73
C THR A 87 2.16 1.67 -9.99
N SER A 88 2.29 0.33 -10.13
CA SER A 88 3.35 -0.45 -9.46
C SER A 88 4.75 0.00 -9.89
N TYR A 89 4.85 0.61 -11.07
CA TYR A 89 6.09 1.09 -11.67
C TYR A 89 6.93 1.96 -10.71
N GLY A 90 6.30 2.82 -9.90
CA GLY A 90 7.03 3.66 -8.95
C GLY A 90 7.76 2.88 -7.87
N TRP A 91 7.11 1.83 -7.33
CA TRP A 91 7.70 0.99 -6.29
C TRP A 91 8.82 0.11 -6.84
N GLU A 92 8.60 -0.50 -8.01
CA GLU A 92 9.61 -1.32 -8.69
C GLU A 92 10.86 -0.50 -9.07
N VAL A 93 10.68 0.72 -9.57
CA VAL A 93 11.80 1.62 -9.89
C VAL A 93 12.57 2.03 -8.63
N LEU A 94 11.89 2.34 -7.53
CA LEU A 94 12.57 2.67 -6.26
C LEU A 94 13.38 1.49 -5.74
N VAL A 95 12.78 0.28 -5.69
CA VAL A 95 13.46 -0.93 -5.21
C VAL A 95 14.68 -1.26 -6.07
N THR A 96 14.54 -1.22 -7.39
CA THR A 96 15.65 -1.50 -8.33
C THR A 96 16.76 -0.46 -8.20
N LEU A 97 16.44 0.82 -8.13
CA LEU A 97 17.42 1.88 -7.94
C LEU A 97 18.17 1.74 -6.61
N THR A 98 17.47 1.48 -5.51
CA THR A 98 18.09 1.30 -4.19
C THR A 98 19.00 0.07 -4.16
N ALA A 99 18.57 -1.04 -4.74
CA ALA A 99 19.40 -2.26 -4.83
C ALA A 99 20.68 -2.00 -5.64
N LEU A 100 20.57 -1.30 -6.77
CA LEU A 100 21.69 -0.99 -7.63
C LEU A 100 22.70 -0.05 -6.93
N LEU A 101 22.21 0.97 -6.23
CA LEU A 101 23.04 1.87 -5.41
C LEU A 101 23.72 1.14 -4.26
N ALA A 102 23.04 0.20 -3.59
CA ALA A 102 23.61 -0.58 -2.51
C ALA A 102 24.77 -1.47 -3.00
N VAL A 103 24.60 -2.16 -4.12
CA VAL A 103 25.65 -2.99 -4.74
C VAL A 103 26.86 -2.14 -5.12
N LEU A 104 26.64 -0.97 -5.75
CA LEU A 104 27.71 -0.06 -6.11
C LEU A 104 28.47 0.46 -4.88
N SER A 105 27.75 0.81 -3.82
CA SER A 105 28.34 1.28 -2.56
C SER A 105 29.23 0.22 -1.91
N ILE A 106 28.74 -1.02 -1.78
CA ILE A 106 29.51 -2.15 -1.24
C ILE A 106 30.74 -2.42 -2.09
N THR A 107 30.58 -2.44 -3.41
CA THR A 107 31.69 -2.71 -4.35
C THR A 107 32.76 -1.63 -4.27
N ALA A 108 32.38 -0.35 -4.28
CA ALA A 108 33.31 0.76 -4.12
C ALA A 108 34.06 0.70 -2.78
N THR A 109 33.35 0.40 -1.69
CA THR A 109 33.95 0.30 -0.35
C THR A 109 34.93 -0.88 -0.27
N ALA A 110 34.59 -2.03 -0.84
CA ALA A 110 35.46 -3.20 -0.89
C ALA A 110 36.74 -2.92 -1.70
N LEU A 111 36.61 -2.27 -2.87
CA LEU A 111 37.75 -1.89 -3.72
C LEU A 111 38.69 -0.90 -3.02
N LEU A 112 38.13 0.10 -2.31
CA LEU A 112 38.92 1.07 -1.54
C LEU A 112 39.70 0.39 -0.40
N LEU A 113 39.06 -0.52 0.33
CA LEU A 113 39.71 -1.29 1.40
C LEU A 113 40.79 -2.24 0.87
N TRP A 114 40.53 -2.91 -0.26
CA TRP A 114 41.54 -3.73 -0.93
C TRP A 114 42.73 -2.87 -1.33
N LYS A 115 42.50 -1.76 -2.05
CA LYS A 115 43.59 -0.85 -2.46
C LYS A 115 44.41 -0.39 -1.26
N ARG A 116 43.77 -0.05 -0.14
CA ARG A 116 44.47 0.35 1.10
C ARG A 116 45.32 -0.79 1.66
N LYS A 117 44.82 -2.03 1.72
CA LYS A 117 45.59 -3.20 2.18
C LYS A 117 46.74 -3.57 1.22
N ALA A 118 46.51 -3.53 -0.09
CA ALA A 118 47.52 -3.86 -1.11
C ALA A 118 48.61 -2.79 -1.23
N MET A 119 48.28 -1.52 -0.95
CA MET A 119 49.26 -0.43 -0.93
C MET A 119 50.02 -0.35 0.40
N SER A 120 49.52 -0.99 1.46
CA SER A 120 50.20 -1.12 2.76
C SER A 120 51.11 -2.36 2.89
N CYS A 121 51.16 -3.26 1.90
CA CYS A 121 52.15 -4.33 1.80
C CYS A 121 52.41 -4.68 0.32
N PRO A 122 53.60 -4.34 -0.23
CA PRO A 122 54.67 -5.34 -0.20
C PRO A 122 56.07 -4.74 -0.02
N GLN A 123 56.62 -4.81 1.20
CA GLN A 123 57.93 -5.44 1.39
C GLN A 123 58.07 -5.90 2.83
N GLN A 124 57.99 -7.22 3.01
CA GLN A 124 58.69 -7.92 4.08
C GLN A 124 60.18 -7.61 3.90
N VAL A 125 60.76 -6.79 4.78
CA VAL A 125 62.20 -6.79 5.02
C VAL A 125 62.40 -6.83 6.52
N LEU A 126 63.22 -7.80 6.94
CA LEU A 126 63.69 -8.05 8.30
C LEU A 126 63.82 -6.77 9.14
N CYS A 127 63.13 -6.71 10.27
CA CYS A 127 63.59 -5.91 11.41
C CYS A 127 63.82 -6.87 12.59
N PRO A 128 65.07 -7.02 13.06
CA PRO A 128 65.37 -7.94 14.13
C PRO A 128 64.80 -7.42 15.45
N ARG A 129 64.12 -8.35 16.14
CA ARG A 129 63.78 -8.32 17.56
C ARG A 129 64.89 -7.64 18.39
N ARG A 130 64.59 -6.51 19.03
CA ARG A 130 65.43 -5.97 20.10
C ARG A 130 64.57 -5.61 21.30
N ASN A 131 64.66 -6.47 22.31
CA ASN A 131 64.25 -6.21 23.68
C ASN A 131 64.88 -4.88 24.16
N GLN A 132 64.08 -3.96 24.68
CA GLN A 132 64.50 -3.10 25.77
C GLN A 132 63.42 -3.09 26.85
N VAL A 133 63.59 -4.05 27.76
CA VAL A 133 63.11 -3.94 29.13
C VAL A 133 64.01 -2.90 29.81
N ASN A 134 63.43 -1.80 30.29
CA ASN A 134 63.93 -0.94 31.37
C ASN A 134 62.74 -0.08 31.80
N ILE A 135 61.94 -0.53 32.77
CA ILE A 135 62.08 -0.18 34.18
C ILE A 135 62.23 1.34 34.38
N LEU A 136 61.11 2.05 34.42
CA LEU A 136 60.92 3.09 35.43
C LEU A 136 59.61 2.82 36.16
N ARG A 137 59.78 2.26 37.35
CA ARG A 137 58.77 1.88 38.32
C ARG A 137 58.28 3.15 39.01
N GLN A 138 57.29 3.86 38.46
CA GLN A 138 56.52 4.81 39.26
C GLN A 138 55.28 4.10 39.81
N LYS A 139 55.50 3.48 40.97
CA LYS A 139 54.46 2.96 41.85
C LYS A 139 53.66 4.16 42.35
N VAL A 140 52.42 4.31 41.89
CA VAL A 140 51.38 5.03 42.63
C VAL A 140 50.18 4.10 42.71
N GLU A 141 49.84 3.80 43.96
CA GLU A 141 48.78 2.98 44.52
C GLU A 141 47.52 2.81 43.67
N THR A 142 47.02 1.58 43.59
CA THR A 142 45.70 1.23 43.07
C THR A 142 44.62 1.63 44.08
N GLN A 143 43.61 2.40 43.66
CA GLN A 143 42.33 2.51 44.36
C GLN A 143 41.18 2.20 43.38
N PRO A 144 40.21 1.34 43.73
CA PRO A 144 39.14 0.92 42.82
C PRO A 144 38.11 2.04 42.57
N PRO A 145 37.31 1.97 41.48
CA PRO A 145 36.35 3.00 41.14
C PRO A 145 35.23 3.08 42.18
N SER A 146 34.94 4.29 42.65
CA SER A 146 33.73 4.55 43.43
C SER A 146 32.53 4.55 42.49
N ALA A 147 31.58 3.65 42.74
CA ALA A 147 30.34 3.56 42.01
C ALA A 147 29.47 4.78 42.30
N SER A 148 29.17 5.59 41.28
CA SER A 148 28.15 6.62 41.34
C SER A 148 26.75 5.98 41.23
N THR A 149 25.93 6.17 42.27
CA THR A 149 24.53 5.78 42.37
C THR A 149 23.67 6.53 41.33
N PRO A 150 22.70 5.88 40.66
CA PRO A 150 21.75 6.58 39.79
C PRO A 150 20.78 7.45 40.62
N PRO A 151 20.35 8.62 40.12
CA PRO A 151 19.37 9.47 40.80
C PRO A 151 17.99 8.80 40.84
N SER A 152 17.34 8.88 42.00
CA SER A 152 15.99 8.38 42.25
C SER A 152 14.92 9.18 41.48
N PRO A 153 13.84 8.53 40.99
CA PRO A 153 12.78 9.19 40.23
C PRO A 153 11.87 10.08 41.10
N PRO A 154 11.26 11.14 40.52
CA PRO A 154 10.44 12.08 41.26
C PRO A 154 9.12 11.45 41.73
N VAL A 155 8.78 11.74 42.99
CA VAL A 155 7.47 11.46 43.59
C VAL A 155 6.50 12.54 43.10
N TYR A 156 5.34 12.12 42.60
CA TYR A 156 4.21 13.00 42.31
C TYR A 156 3.20 12.87 43.46
N ASP A 157 2.78 14.02 44.00
CA ASP A 157 1.63 14.15 44.92
C ASP A 157 0.30 14.08 44.16
#